data_AF-C4XGU7-F1
#
_entry.id   AF-C4XGU7-F1
#
_cell.length_a   1.000
_cell.length_b   1.000
_cell.length_c   1.000
_cell.angle_alpha   90.00
_cell.angle_beta   90.00
_cell.angle_gamma   90.00
#
_symmetry.space_group_name_H-M   'P 1'
#
loop_
_entity.id
_entity.type
_entity.pdbx_description
1 polymer ?
#
loop_
_entity_poly.entity_id
_entity_poly.type
_entity_poly.pdbx_seq_one_letter_code
_entity_poly.pdbx_strand_id
1 'polypeptide(L)'
;MQRFFPSFAATAMVFTLLFGTCPATAQSPRAANLRQSLGLIPYAPPKAFLDGFFIADEGRPAFLFGPVGEFAASRSCKTSWLIEDSEKERLDKRDPANPVFEYTLYLEQDCSDGLTDFVFLDQSAMNPKQWIEWRRQFHKNKAEPEYAVAVKRLEKAIADGFPVAGEMRFVLRNGELDATSPQELLATATACPPRYDCSKGEPVAR
;
A
#
# COMPACT_ATOMS: atom_id res chain seq x y z
N MET A 1 28.84 24.77 -62.17
CA MET A 1 29.15 25.35 -60.85
C MET A 1 28.09 24.90 -59.86
N GLN A 2 28.54 24.35 -58.73
CA GLN A 2 27.73 23.80 -57.64
C GLN A 2 26.83 24.83 -56.96
N ARG A 3 25.73 24.35 -56.35
CA ARG A 3 25.16 24.69 -55.02
C ARG A 3 23.83 23.91 -54.89
N PHE A 4 23.83 22.67 -54.40
CA PHE A 4 23.70 22.26 -53.00
C PHE A 4 22.76 23.16 -52.16
N PHE A 5 21.53 22.67 -51.93
CA PHE A 5 20.73 22.93 -50.73
C PHE A 5 20.03 21.61 -50.33
N PRO A 6 20.22 21.11 -49.10
CA PRO A 6 19.64 19.85 -48.66
C PRO A 6 18.25 20.04 -48.03
N SER A 7 17.45 18.98 -48.16
CA SER A 7 16.19 18.71 -47.44
C SER A 7 16.32 18.85 -45.92
N PHE A 8 15.26 19.34 -45.26
CA PHE A 8 14.84 18.82 -43.95
C PHE A 8 13.31 18.97 -43.82
N ALA A 9 12.59 17.94 -44.30
CA ALA A 9 11.24 17.66 -43.81
C ALA A 9 11.40 17.01 -42.43
N ALA A 10 11.12 17.76 -41.37
CA ALA A 10 11.12 17.26 -40.01
C ALA A 10 9.86 16.40 -39.79
N THR A 11 9.98 15.09 -40.00
CA THR A 11 8.98 14.12 -39.57
C THR A 11 9.07 14.00 -38.04
N ALA A 12 8.16 14.67 -37.32
CA ALA A 12 8.00 14.48 -35.89
C ALA A 12 7.46 13.07 -35.62
N MET A 13 8.35 12.14 -35.29
CA MET A 13 8.01 10.85 -34.72
C MET A 13 7.54 11.10 -33.28
N VAL A 14 6.22 11.21 -33.09
CA VAL A 14 5.61 11.16 -31.77
C VAL A 14 5.69 9.71 -31.32
N PHE A 15 6.72 9.38 -30.54
CA PHE A 15 6.84 8.12 -29.83
C PHE A 15 5.97 8.22 -28.58
N THR A 16 4.66 7.98 -28.74
CA THR A 16 3.74 7.83 -27.61
C THR A 16 4.11 6.55 -26.88
N LEU A 17 4.98 6.68 -25.87
CA LEU A 17 5.25 5.65 -24.87
C LEU A 17 3.92 5.31 -24.20
N LEU A 18 3.37 4.18 -24.62
CA LEU A 18 2.32 3.44 -23.93
C LEU A 18 2.83 3.14 -22.51
N PHE A 19 2.46 3.98 -21.54
CA PHE A 19 2.40 3.57 -20.13
C PHE A 19 1.21 2.62 -19.95
N GLY A 20 1.26 1.49 -20.64
CA GLY A 20 0.39 0.36 -20.37
C GLY A 20 0.97 -0.36 -19.16
N THR A 21 0.31 -0.25 -18.01
CA THR A 21 0.54 -1.17 -16.89
C THR A 21 0.28 -2.57 -17.41
N CYS A 22 1.35 -3.31 -17.73
CA CYS A 22 1.24 -4.71 -18.10
C CYS A 22 0.49 -5.42 -16.97
N PRO A 23 -0.60 -6.15 -17.23
CA PRO A 23 -1.25 -6.93 -16.19
C PRO A 23 -0.19 -7.86 -15.60
N ALA A 24 -0.02 -7.80 -14.28
CA ALA A 24 1.02 -8.53 -13.59
C ALA A 24 0.76 -10.04 -13.71
N THR A 25 1.28 -10.67 -14.75
CA THR A 25 1.28 -12.14 -14.88
C THR A 25 2.02 -12.73 -13.70
N ALA A 26 1.47 -13.78 -13.10
CA ALA A 26 2.15 -14.51 -12.03
C ALA A 26 3.55 -14.92 -12.49
N GLN A 27 4.54 -14.70 -11.62
CA GLN A 27 5.94 -14.88 -11.98
C GLN A 27 6.38 -16.35 -11.88
N SER A 28 5.84 -17.08 -10.91
CA SER A 28 6.03 -18.52 -10.75
C SER A 28 4.69 -19.28 -10.82
N PRO A 29 4.72 -20.59 -11.13
CA PRO A 29 3.54 -21.45 -11.00
C PRO A 29 2.97 -21.44 -9.57
N ARG A 30 3.83 -21.28 -8.56
CA ARG A 30 3.43 -21.15 -7.17
C ARG A 30 2.58 -19.89 -6.95
N ALA A 31 3.04 -18.74 -7.45
CA ALA A 31 2.29 -17.49 -7.39
C ALA A 31 0.95 -17.64 -8.11
N ALA A 32 0.95 -18.24 -9.30
CA ALA A 32 -0.27 -18.47 -10.07
C ALA A 32 -1.31 -19.28 -9.28
N ASN A 33 -0.88 -20.38 -8.64
CA ASN A 33 -1.76 -21.23 -7.85
C ASN A 33 -2.30 -20.50 -6.60
N LEU A 34 -1.43 -19.78 -5.88
CA LEU A 34 -1.84 -19.05 -4.68
C LEU A 34 -2.85 -17.95 -5.03
N ARG A 35 -2.55 -17.15 -6.05
CA ARG A 35 -3.47 -16.12 -6.55
C ARG A 35 -4.81 -16.71 -6.95
N GLN A 36 -4.83 -17.85 -7.64
CA GLN A 36 -6.07 -18.53 -7.99
C GLN A 36 -6.86 -18.98 -6.74
N SER A 37 -6.18 -19.57 -5.74
CA SER A 37 -6.84 -20.03 -4.52
C SER A 37 -7.42 -18.91 -3.65
N LEU A 38 -6.82 -17.72 -3.71
CA LEU A 38 -7.24 -16.54 -2.96
C LEU A 38 -8.10 -15.58 -3.79
N GLY A 39 -8.38 -15.89 -5.06
CA GLY A 39 -9.14 -15.02 -5.96
C GLY A 39 -8.43 -13.68 -6.25
N LEU A 40 -7.10 -13.66 -6.25
CA LEU A 40 -6.30 -12.46 -6.43
C LEU A 40 -6.07 -12.14 -7.91
N ILE A 41 -6.30 -10.88 -8.27
CA ILE A 41 -6.07 -10.33 -9.60
C ILE A 41 -5.10 -9.14 -9.54
N PRO A 42 -4.35 -8.84 -10.62
CA PRO A 42 -3.50 -7.66 -10.68
C PRO A 42 -4.26 -6.36 -10.43
N TYR A 43 -3.67 -5.48 -9.63
CA TYR A 43 -4.26 -4.17 -9.32
C TYR A 43 -3.18 -3.10 -9.24
N ALA A 44 -3.51 -1.89 -9.67
CA ALA A 44 -2.64 -0.72 -9.53
C ALA A 44 -3.14 0.12 -8.34
N PRO A 45 -2.42 0.16 -7.20
CA PRO A 45 -2.86 0.94 -6.05
C PRO A 45 -2.94 2.43 -6.39
N PRO A 46 -3.85 3.18 -5.75
CA PRO A 46 -3.95 4.61 -5.96
C PRO A 46 -2.67 5.31 -5.48
N LYS A 47 -2.34 6.44 -6.13
CA LYS A 47 -1.12 7.20 -5.79
C LYS A 47 -1.09 7.62 -4.32
N ALA A 48 -2.24 8.04 -3.77
CA ALA A 48 -2.34 8.45 -2.36
C ALA A 48 -1.95 7.33 -1.39
N PHE A 49 -2.25 6.07 -1.73
CA PHE A 49 -1.83 4.92 -0.95
C PHE A 49 -0.32 4.70 -1.01
N LEU A 50 0.26 4.74 -2.22
CA LEU A 50 1.69 4.53 -2.43
C LEU A 50 2.56 5.64 -1.81
N ASP A 51 2.10 6.88 -1.84
CA ASP A 51 2.82 8.04 -1.30
C ASP A 51 2.73 8.14 0.24
N GLY A 52 1.73 7.51 0.84
CA GLY A 52 1.51 7.62 2.28
C GLY A 52 2.30 6.61 3.11
N PHE A 53 2.36 6.89 4.40
CA PHE A 53 2.93 6.04 5.42
C PHE A 53 1.90 5.04 5.93
N PHE A 54 2.34 3.98 6.57
CA PHE A 54 1.45 2.95 7.10
C PHE A 54 1.78 2.59 8.55
N ILE A 55 0.74 2.15 9.27
CA ILE A 55 0.85 1.56 10.59
C ILE A 55 0.89 0.02 10.49
N ALA A 56 1.24 -0.63 11.60
CA ALA A 56 1.32 -2.08 11.71
C ALA A 56 0.59 -2.64 12.95
N ASP A 57 -0.10 -1.76 13.68
CA ASP A 57 -1.05 -2.05 14.76
C ASP A 57 -2.07 -0.91 14.75
N GLU A 58 -3.32 -1.24 14.46
CA GLU A 58 -4.42 -0.30 14.37
C GLU A 58 -4.75 0.38 15.71
N GLY A 59 -4.79 -0.39 16.80
CA GLY A 59 -5.24 0.09 18.10
C GLY A 59 -4.16 0.88 18.83
N ARG A 60 -2.89 0.51 18.64
CA ARG A 60 -1.76 1.09 19.35
C ARG A 60 -0.57 1.29 18.39
N PRO A 61 -0.70 2.17 17.39
CA PRO A 61 0.39 2.43 16.47
C PRO A 61 1.57 2.99 17.25
N ALA A 62 2.68 2.24 17.27
CA ALA A 62 3.94 2.71 17.86
C ALA A 62 4.74 3.55 16.87
N PHE A 63 4.74 3.16 15.60
CA PHE A 63 5.50 3.82 14.55
C PHE A 63 4.71 3.96 13.26
N LEU A 64 5.10 4.92 12.43
CA LEU A 64 4.82 4.91 11.00
C LEU A 64 6.01 4.38 10.21
N PHE A 65 5.69 3.57 9.20
CA PHE A 65 6.64 2.98 8.25
C PHE A 65 6.37 3.50 6.84
N GLY A 66 7.35 3.33 5.95
CA GLY A 66 7.20 3.67 4.53
C GLY A 66 7.87 4.97 4.10
N PRO A 67 7.37 5.65 3.04
CA PRO A 67 6.11 5.40 2.29
C PRO A 67 5.88 3.98 1.75
N VAL A 68 4.62 3.59 1.50
CA VAL A 68 4.26 2.24 0.99
C VAL A 68 4.96 1.93 -0.34
N GLY A 69 5.05 2.90 -1.24
CA GLY A 69 5.75 2.76 -2.51
C GLY A 69 7.25 2.52 -2.33
N GLU A 70 7.90 3.19 -1.37
CA GLU A 70 9.30 2.93 -1.02
C GLU A 70 9.47 1.53 -0.42
N PHE A 71 8.56 1.10 0.46
CA PHE A 71 8.56 -0.24 1.02
C PHE A 71 8.48 -1.33 -0.06
N ALA A 72 7.61 -1.13 -1.05
CA ALA A 72 7.48 -2.04 -2.18
C ALA A 72 8.73 -2.03 -3.07
N ALA A 73 9.28 -0.85 -3.36
CA ALA A 73 10.50 -0.72 -4.16
C ALA A 73 11.74 -1.28 -3.46
N SER A 74 11.75 -1.36 -2.12
CA SER A 74 12.86 -1.89 -1.33
C SER A 74 12.91 -3.43 -1.31
N ARG A 75 11.92 -4.12 -1.89
CA ARG A 75 11.90 -5.59 -1.89
C ARG A 75 13.04 -6.12 -2.76
N SER A 76 13.69 -7.18 -2.29
CA SER A 76 14.83 -7.82 -2.97
C SER A 76 14.43 -8.62 -4.21
N CYS A 77 13.15 -9.00 -4.30
CA CYS A 77 12.59 -9.76 -5.41
C CYS A 77 11.50 -8.93 -6.09
N LYS A 78 11.15 -9.32 -7.32
CA LYS A 78 10.09 -8.66 -8.06
C LYS A 78 8.76 -8.79 -7.29
N THR A 79 8.04 -7.67 -7.28
CA THR A 79 6.76 -7.56 -6.57
C THR A 79 5.60 -7.38 -7.54
N SER A 80 4.41 -7.80 -7.12
CA SER A 80 3.14 -7.54 -7.80
C SER A 80 2.12 -7.00 -6.81
N TRP A 81 1.39 -5.96 -7.20
CA TRP A 81 0.21 -5.52 -6.46
C TRP A 81 -1.02 -6.27 -6.92
N LEU A 82 -1.78 -6.79 -5.96
CA LEU A 82 -2.96 -7.60 -6.20
C LEU A 82 -4.11 -7.15 -5.30
N ILE A 83 -5.33 -7.52 -5.70
CA ILE A 83 -6.57 -7.33 -4.95
C ILE A 83 -7.42 -8.58 -5.14
N GLU A 84 -8.30 -8.90 -4.19
CA GLU A 84 -9.34 -9.91 -4.41
C GLU A 84 -10.34 -9.42 -5.46
N ASP A 85 -10.78 -10.32 -6.34
CA ASP A 85 -11.76 -9.99 -7.40
C ASP A 85 -13.07 -9.43 -6.83
N SER A 86 -13.58 -10.04 -5.75
CA SER A 86 -14.77 -9.59 -5.02
C SER A 86 -14.58 -8.19 -4.41
N GLU A 87 -13.38 -7.88 -3.94
CA GLU A 87 -13.04 -6.58 -3.36
C GLU A 87 -12.91 -5.51 -4.44
N LYS A 88 -12.35 -5.86 -5.60
CA LYS A 88 -12.34 -5.00 -6.78
C LYS A 88 -13.75 -4.67 -7.24
N GLU A 89 -14.67 -5.64 -7.25
CA GLU A 89 -16.07 -5.37 -7.55
C GLU A 89 -16.72 -4.42 -6.54
N ARG A 90 -16.45 -4.58 -5.24
CA ARG A 90 -16.97 -3.68 -4.19
C ARG A 90 -16.43 -2.27 -4.37
N LEU A 91 -15.15 -2.16 -4.72
CA LEU A 91 -14.48 -0.91 -5.01
C LEU A 91 -15.09 -0.20 -6.24
N ASP A 92 -15.41 -0.94 -7.30
CA ASP A 92 -16.00 -0.38 -8.52
C ASP A 92 -17.46 0.08 -8.33
N LYS A 93 -18.19 -0.58 -7.42
CA LYS A 93 -19.59 -0.24 -7.08
C LYS A 93 -19.70 0.86 -6.02
N ARG A 94 -18.58 1.35 -5.47
CA ARG A 94 -18.62 2.35 -4.40
C ARG A 94 -19.22 3.66 -4.90
N ASP A 95 -19.90 4.36 -4.00
CA ASP A 95 -20.29 5.75 -4.25
C ASP A 95 -19.04 6.63 -4.24
N PRO A 96 -18.66 7.25 -5.38
CA PRO A 96 -17.49 8.13 -5.43
C PRO A 96 -17.65 9.39 -4.56
N ALA A 97 -18.88 9.74 -4.15
CA ALA A 97 -19.14 10.83 -3.22
C ALA A 97 -18.90 10.43 -1.76
N ASN A 98 -18.77 9.13 -1.45
CA ASN A 98 -18.44 8.66 -0.12
C ASN A 98 -16.92 8.42 0.01
N PRO A 99 -16.17 9.30 0.71
CA PRO A 99 -14.74 9.13 0.90
C PRO A 99 -14.40 8.00 1.90
N VAL A 100 -15.41 7.48 2.61
CA VAL A 100 -15.24 6.45 3.64
C VAL A 100 -15.32 5.08 2.99
N PHE A 101 -14.17 4.57 2.56
CA PHE A 101 -14.04 3.26 1.97
C PHE A 101 -12.64 2.71 2.23
N GLU A 102 -12.57 1.56 2.90
CA GLU A 102 -11.34 0.79 3.05
C GLU A 102 -11.42 -0.49 2.23
N TYR A 103 -10.28 -0.99 1.76
CA TYR A 103 -10.20 -2.26 1.03
C TYR A 103 -8.81 -2.89 1.14
N THR A 104 -8.76 -4.21 0.96
CA THR A 104 -7.54 -4.99 1.13
C THR A 104 -6.71 -5.01 -0.16
N LEU A 105 -5.40 -4.82 -0.03
CA LEU A 105 -4.41 -4.94 -1.09
C LEU A 105 -3.29 -5.89 -0.67
N TYR A 106 -2.74 -6.61 -1.64
CA TYR A 106 -1.65 -7.55 -1.44
C TYR A 106 -0.43 -7.07 -2.21
N LEU A 107 0.69 -6.91 -1.52
CA LEU A 107 2.00 -6.83 -2.16
C LEU A 107 2.63 -8.22 -2.13
N GLU A 108 2.51 -8.95 -3.24
CA GLU A 108 3.15 -10.24 -3.41
C GLU A 108 4.61 -10.02 -3.79
N GLN A 109 5.53 -10.62 -3.03
CA GLN A 109 6.94 -10.74 -3.35
C GLN A 109 7.24 -12.20 -3.73
N ASP A 110 7.62 -12.43 -4.99
CA ASP A 110 7.94 -13.77 -5.51
C ASP A 110 9.45 -13.97 -5.63
N CYS A 111 10.00 -14.67 -4.64
CA CYS A 111 11.41 -15.04 -4.56
C CYS A 111 11.60 -16.53 -4.88
N SER A 112 12.82 -16.92 -5.26
CA SER A 112 13.15 -18.32 -5.57
C SER A 112 12.95 -19.28 -4.38
N ASP A 113 13.02 -18.77 -3.15
CA ASP A 113 12.85 -19.51 -1.89
C ASP A 113 11.41 -19.47 -1.36
N GLY A 114 10.52 -18.64 -1.92
CA GLY A 114 9.12 -18.61 -1.53
C GLY A 114 8.38 -17.33 -1.90
N LEU A 115 7.08 -17.34 -1.58
CA LEU A 115 6.18 -16.20 -1.71
C LEU A 115 5.99 -15.54 -0.35
N THR A 116 6.00 -14.22 -0.34
CA THR A 116 5.56 -13.42 0.81
C THR A 116 4.53 -12.42 0.34
N ASP A 117 3.33 -12.46 0.91
CA ASP A 117 2.31 -11.44 0.71
C ASP A 117 2.28 -10.51 1.91
N PHE A 118 2.60 -9.24 1.69
CA PHE A 118 2.35 -8.20 2.68
C PHE A 118 0.93 -7.68 2.46
N VAL A 119 0.04 -7.92 3.43
CA VAL A 119 -1.38 -7.61 3.28
C VAL A 119 -1.68 -6.28 3.94
N PHE A 120 -2.15 -5.35 3.12
CA PHE A 120 -2.46 -3.99 3.50
C PHE A 120 -3.95 -3.72 3.47
N LEU A 121 -4.40 -2.84 4.36
CA LEU A 121 -5.67 -2.14 4.24
C LEU A 121 -5.38 -0.74 3.70
N ASP A 122 -5.96 -0.39 2.55
CA ASP A 122 -5.94 0.98 2.03
C ASP A 122 -7.04 1.80 2.70
N GLN A 123 -6.63 2.89 3.34
CA GLN A 123 -7.50 3.90 3.95
C GLN A 123 -7.12 5.32 3.52
N SER A 124 -6.38 5.46 2.42
CA SER A 124 -5.80 6.73 1.96
C SER A 124 -6.83 7.78 1.53
N ALA A 125 -8.09 7.38 1.35
CA ALA A 125 -9.22 8.28 1.10
C ALA A 125 -9.79 8.91 2.39
N MET A 126 -9.39 8.44 3.58
CA MET A 126 -9.93 8.85 4.86
C MET A 126 -8.94 9.68 5.67
N ASN A 127 -9.43 10.74 6.32
CA ASN A 127 -8.70 11.37 7.42
C ASN A 127 -9.00 10.64 8.76
N PRO A 128 -8.24 10.90 9.84
CA PRO A 128 -8.44 10.21 11.13
C PRO A 128 -9.85 10.34 11.72
N LYS A 129 -10.54 11.47 11.48
CA LYS A 129 -11.92 11.68 11.95
C LYS A 129 -12.93 10.82 11.19
N GLN A 130 -12.76 10.70 9.87
CA GLN A 130 -13.58 9.81 9.04
C GLN A 130 -13.32 8.35 9.41
N TRP A 131 -12.06 8.01 9.66
CA TRP A 131 -11.66 6.67 10.06
C TRP A 131 -12.27 6.24 11.41
N ILE A 132 -12.24 7.08 12.45
CA ILE A 132 -12.87 6.72 13.74
C ILE A 132 -14.39 6.60 13.62
N GLU A 133 -15.03 7.43 12.78
CA GLU A 133 -16.47 7.31 12.51
C GLU A 133 -16.78 6.01 11.76
N TRP A 134 -15.92 5.59 10.84
CA TRP A 134 -16.02 4.28 10.20
C TRP A 134 -15.92 3.14 11.21
N ARG A 135 -14.96 3.20 12.14
CA ARG A 135 -14.83 2.19 13.21
C ARG A 135 -16.02 2.14 14.16
N ARG A 136 -16.71 3.27 14.41
CA ARG A 136 -17.94 3.28 15.21
C ARG A 136 -19.06 2.44 14.59
N GLN A 137 -19.08 2.21 13.28
CA GLN A 137 -20.09 1.35 12.65
C GLN A 137 -19.98 -0.11 13.10
N PHE A 138 -18.75 -0.58 13.38
CA PHE A 138 -18.47 -1.96 13.78
C PHE A 138 -18.31 -2.11 15.30
N HIS A 139 -17.62 -1.17 15.94
CA HIS A 139 -17.26 -1.22 17.36
C HIS A 139 -18.24 -0.44 18.26
N LYS A 140 -19.17 0.33 17.68
CA LYS A 140 -20.19 1.12 18.40
C LYS A 140 -19.54 1.99 19.50
N ASN A 141 -20.00 1.84 20.74
CA ASN A 141 -19.50 2.58 21.90
C ASN A 141 -18.09 2.17 22.35
N LYS A 142 -17.50 1.09 21.80
CA LYS A 142 -16.13 0.67 22.12
C LYS A 142 -15.07 1.37 21.27
N ALA A 143 -15.46 1.96 20.15
CA ALA A 143 -14.52 2.59 19.22
C ALA A 143 -13.68 3.69 19.89
N GLU A 144 -14.30 4.57 20.67
CA GLU A 144 -13.55 5.65 21.34
C GLU A 144 -12.56 5.12 22.39
N PRO A 145 -12.96 4.29 23.37
CA PRO A 145 -12.03 3.69 24.32
C PRO A 145 -10.87 2.94 23.66
N GLU A 146 -11.12 2.26 22.54
CA GLU A 146 -10.13 1.44 21.83
C GLU A 146 -9.17 2.29 20.99
N TYR A 147 -9.65 3.33 20.31
CA TYR A 147 -8.89 3.98 19.23
C TYR A 147 -8.61 5.48 19.45
N ALA A 148 -9.19 6.14 20.45
CA ALA A 148 -9.02 7.60 20.62
C ALA A 148 -7.54 8.04 20.77
N VAL A 149 -6.71 7.21 21.41
CA VAL A 149 -5.27 7.47 21.51
C VAL A 149 -4.59 7.32 20.16
N ALA A 150 -4.91 6.27 19.39
CA ALA A 150 -4.41 6.07 18.04
C ALA A 150 -4.76 7.28 17.16
N VAL A 151 -6.02 7.72 17.16
CA VAL A 151 -6.48 8.89 16.40
C VAL A 151 -5.61 10.11 16.69
N LYS A 152 -5.42 10.48 17.96
CA LYS A 152 -4.61 11.65 18.33
C LYS A 152 -3.16 11.56 17.84
N ARG A 153 -2.56 10.37 17.91
CA ARG A 153 -1.18 10.14 17.45
C ARG A 153 -1.09 10.30 15.93
N LEU A 154 -2.05 9.74 15.19
CA LEU A 154 -2.09 9.83 13.73
C LEU A 154 -2.40 11.25 13.26
N GLU A 155 -3.30 11.98 13.93
CA GLU A 155 -3.56 13.40 13.65
C GLU A 155 -2.28 14.25 13.80
N LYS A 156 -1.50 14.01 14.86
CA LYS A 156 -0.21 14.69 15.06
C LYS A 156 0.80 14.31 13.98
N ALA A 157 0.93 13.04 13.63
CA ALA A 157 1.86 12.61 12.57
C ALA A 157 1.51 13.22 11.21
N ILE A 158 0.23 13.28 10.86
CA ILE A 158 -0.25 13.93 9.64
C ILE A 158 0.09 15.42 9.65
N ALA A 159 -0.11 16.11 10.78
CA ALA A 159 0.24 17.52 10.93
C ALA A 159 1.75 17.78 10.77
N ASP A 160 2.58 16.80 11.12
CA ASP A 160 4.04 16.84 10.96
C ASP A 160 4.52 16.46 9.54
N GLY A 161 3.60 16.20 8.61
CA GLY A 161 3.93 15.86 7.22
C GLY A 161 4.07 14.37 6.94
N PHE A 162 3.53 13.50 7.79
CA PHE A 162 3.50 12.04 7.60
C PHE A 162 2.06 11.58 7.30
N PRO A 163 1.55 11.75 6.07
CA PRO A 163 0.20 11.33 5.72
C PRO A 163 0.04 9.81 5.86
N VAL A 164 -0.97 9.37 6.60
CA VAL A 164 -1.24 7.94 6.82
C VAL A 164 -2.17 7.44 5.72
N ALA A 165 -1.73 6.40 5.01
CA ALA A 165 -2.44 5.81 3.88
C ALA A 165 -3.01 4.43 4.17
N GLY A 166 -2.42 3.69 5.11
CA GLY A 166 -2.74 2.27 5.25
C GLY A 166 -2.31 1.64 6.56
N GLU A 167 -2.69 0.38 6.70
CA GLU A 167 -2.23 -0.53 7.74
C GLU A 167 -1.70 -1.81 7.08
N MET A 168 -0.53 -2.29 7.47
CA MET A 168 -0.14 -3.68 7.21
C MET A 168 -0.76 -4.56 8.29
N ARG A 169 -1.81 -5.32 7.92
CA ARG A 169 -2.59 -6.11 8.89
C ARG A 169 -1.93 -7.43 9.25
N PHE A 170 -1.34 -8.09 8.26
CA PHE A 170 -0.64 -9.36 8.44
C PHE A 170 0.27 -9.66 7.25
N VAL A 171 1.10 -10.67 7.42
CA VAL A 171 1.98 -11.21 6.37
C VAL A 171 1.61 -12.66 6.14
N LEU A 172 1.48 -13.06 4.88
CA LEU A 172 1.37 -14.46 4.50
C LEU A 172 2.70 -14.94 3.94
N ARG A 173 3.19 -16.09 4.39
CA ARG A 173 4.30 -16.81 3.80
C ARG A 173 3.77 -18.03 3.11
N ASN A 174 3.91 -18.08 1.79
CA ASN A 174 3.42 -19.19 0.98
C ASN A 174 1.92 -19.48 1.17
N GLY A 175 1.11 -18.46 1.45
CA GLY A 175 -0.31 -18.58 1.74
C GLY A 175 -0.67 -18.84 3.21
N GLU A 176 0.30 -19.05 4.08
CA GLU A 176 0.08 -19.27 5.52
C GLU A 176 0.36 -18.00 6.32
N LEU A 177 -0.43 -17.74 7.35
CA LEU A 177 -0.27 -16.58 8.23
C LEU A 177 1.06 -16.66 8.99
N ASP A 178 1.90 -15.63 8.88
CA ASP A 178 3.04 -15.44 9.77
C ASP A 178 2.50 -15.11 11.18
N ALA A 179 2.91 -15.90 12.17
CA ALA A 179 2.48 -15.72 13.56
C ALA A 179 3.07 -14.46 14.20
N THR A 180 4.12 -13.89 13.60
CA THR A 180 4.78 -12.66 14.06
C THR A 180 3.95 -11.45 13.65
N SER A 181 3.71 -10.52 14.58
CA SER A 181 2.96 -9.31 14.25
C SER A 181 3.72 -8.47 13.20
N PRO A 182 3.01 -7.78 12.28
CA PRO A 182 3.64 -6.86 11.34
C PRO A 182 4.54 -5.83 12.02
N GLN A 183 4.15 -5.32 13.19
CA GLN A 183 4.94 -4.35 13.93
C GLN A 183 6.31 -4.92 14.37
N GLU A 184 6.36 -6.17 14.83
CA GLU A 184 7.61 -6.85 15.19
C GLU A 184 8.47 -7.18 13.97
N LEU A 185 7.84 -7.66 12.89
CA LEU A 185 8.52 -7.94 11.62
C LEU A 185 9.17 -6.67 11.05
N LEU A 186 8.47 -5.53 11.08
CA LEU A 186 8.97 -4.28 10.53
C LEU A 186 10.02 -3.62 11.42
N ALA A 187 9.89 -3.71 12.75
CA ALA A 187 10.88 -3.17 13.68
C ALA A 187 12.26 -3.81 13.52
N THR A 188 12.30 -5.08 13.07
CA THR A 188 13.54 -5.82 12.82
C THR A 188 14.01 -5.76 11.36
N ALA A 189 13.14 -5.30 10.44
CA ALA A 189 13.44 -5.23 9.02
C ALA A 189 14.26 -3.97 8.67
N THR A 190 15.53 -4.16 8.33
CA THR A 190 16.41 -3.08 7.85
C THR A 190 15.91 -2.39 6.58
N ALA A 191 15.07 -3.08 5.80
CA ALA A 191 14.55 -2.58 4.53
C ALA A 191 13.44 -1.52 4.67
N CYS A 192 12.85 -1.32 5.85
CA CYS A 192 11.86 -0.27 6.09
C CYS A 192 11.87 0.17 7.56
N PRO A 193 12.91 0.92 7.98
CA PRO A 193 12.99 1.37 9.36
C PRO A 193 11.82 2.32 9.68
N PRO A 194 11.40 2.40 10.96
CA PRO A 194 10.48 3.41 11.43
C PRO A 194 10.86 4.82 10.96
N ARG A 195 9.86 5.62 10.58
CA ARG A 195 10.05 7.01 10.11
C ARG A 195 9.54 8.04 11.10
N TYR A 196 8.54 7.65 11.89
CA TYR A 196 7.90 8.51 12.88
C TYR A 196 7.53 7.68 14.10
N ASP A 197 7.83 8.18 15.30
CA ASP A 197 7.43 7.58 16.56
C ASP A 197 6.08 8.19 16.98
N CYS A 198 5.02 7.40 16.80
CA CYS A 198 3.66 7.80 17.15
C CYS A 198 3.47 7.97 18.66
N SER A 199 4.26 7.28 19.48
CA SER A 199 4.17 7.36 20.93
C SER A 199 4.79 8.65 21.47
N LYS A 200 5.89 9.10 20.85
CA LYS A 200 6.56 10.37 21.19
C LYS A 200 6.01 11.58 20.43
N GLY A 201 5.40 11.35 19.27
CA GLY A 201 4.89 12.42 18.42
C GLY A 201 6.01 13.18 17.71
N GLU A 202 7.05 12.48 17.26
CA GLU A 202 8.20 13.06 16.57
C GLU A 202 8.77 12.14 15.47
N PRO A 203 9.44 12.69 14.44
CA PRO A 203 10.18 11.90 13.45
C PRO A 203 11.31 11.07 14.10
N VAL A 204 11.56 9.87 13.56
CA VAL A 204 12.70 9.05 13.98
C VAL A 204 13.97 9.60 13.31
N ALA A 205 15.01 9.88 14.11
CA ALA A 205 16.29 10.33 13.59
C ALA A 205 16.90 9.28 12.65
N ARG A 206 17.41 9.73 11.50
CA ARG A 206 18.07 8.89 10.50
C ARG A 206 19.47 8.49 10.91
#